data_AF-A0A4Y2I2L2-F1
#
_entry.id   AF-A0A4Y2I2L2-F1
#
_cell.length_a   1.000
_cell.length_b   1.000
_cell.length_c   1.000
_cell.angle_alpha   90.00
_cell.angle_beta   90.00
_cell.angle_gamma   90.00
#
_symmetry.space_group_name_H-M   'P 1'
#
loop_
_entity.id
_entity.type
_entity.pdbx_description
1 polymer ?
#
loop_
_entity_poly.entity_id
_entity_poly.type
_entity_poly.pdbx_seq_one_letter_code
_entity_poly.pdbx_strand_id
1 'polypeptide(L)'
;MAGKKMKKKKKKKKVRISVGSSKPSEKSVFKEKVAELEKALGSASRNLKEEEASLEQLKSKHNEEVESKRACVEHLKRVLEEAAEDMIGIQHRLQWVRDLTELTEQRAADLCRNLQSSHQLKRSVFMQQRMELEEKLSRLEEVRLKRTSQLTHLKRLEGNLEEKISTELKAKHQDNRTHVNRLLKKRQDFAHYVNSICSDANEAFELSLPVYAKNQLEENIRLRAECQEASENLLAVQDRSRRLKGLQKTLDLELETQKSAETRLNDLQARLQGHQNRLLEKSVQLQSTHNIGREDLKDIQSAIRKNQRKIARTIDKILNVEEILRDQDHYSNTLVDQVKMKTDTNGLRMSKILRAGQILKAKVREVKDEKSCMDLDLLKQMHMLLDDD
;
A
#
# COMPACT_ATOMS: atom_id res chain seq x y z
N MET A 1 -43.62 14.11 94.04
CA MET A 1 -43.61 15.59 94.22
C MET A 1 -44.99 16.08 93.80
N ALA A 2 -45.84 16.79 94.54
CA ALA A 2 -45.72 17.53 95.79
C ALA A 2 -46.96 17.25 96.67
N GLY A 3 -46.75 17.07 97.98
CA GLY A 3 -47.84 16.95 98.95
C GLY A 3 -48.49 18.29 99.27
N LYS A 4 -49.78 18.27 99.63
CA LYS A 4 -50.40 19.41 100.32
C LYS A 4 -51.50 19.01 101.29
N LYS A 5 -51.04 18.77 102.52
CA LYS A 5 -51.57 19.20 103.82
C LYS A 5 -53.08 19.02 104.10
N MET A 6 -53.35 17.98 104.90
CA MET A 6 -54.44 17.89 105.88
C MET A 6 -54.59 19.17 106.72
N LYS A 7 -55.83 19.61 106.95
CA LYS A 7 -56.24 20.38 108.14
C LYS A 7 -57.48 19.74 108.77
N LYS A 8 -57.25 18.79 109.70
CA LYS A 8 -58.25 18.33 110.67
C LYS A 8 -58.49 19.44 111.70
N LYS A 9 -59.59 20.19 111.60
CA LYS A 9 -60.09 21.03 112.71
C LYS A 9 -60.99 20.17 113.62
N LYS A 10 -60.39 19.62 114.69
CA LYS A 10 -61.13 19.12 115.87
C LYS A 10 -61.73 20.33 116.61
N LYS A 11 -63.03 20.58 116.49
CA LYS A 11 -63.75 21.49 117.41
C LYS A 11 -64.07 20.72 118.70
N LYS A 12 -63.41 21.13 119.79
CA LYS A 12 -63.66 20.63 121.15
C LYS A 12 -65.08 20.99 121.57
N LYS A 13 -65.85 19.96 121.94
CA LYS A 13 -67.17 20.01 122.57
C LYS A 13 -66.99 20.44 124.03
N LYS A 14 -67.43 21.65 124.42
CA LYS A 14 -67.63 22.03 125.83
C LYS A 14 -69.08 21.68 126.17
N VAL A 15 -69.29 20.53 126.80
CA VAL A 15 -70.58 20.13 127.36
C VAL A 15 -70.66 20.72 128.76
N ARG A 16 -71.47 21.77 128.94
CA ARG A 16 -71.91 22.25 130.26
C ARG A 16 -73.14 21.43 130.64
N ILE A 17 -73.02 20.68 131.73
CA ILE A 17 -74.13 19.97 132.37
C ILE A 17 -74.80 20.97 133.32
N SER A 18 -76.03 21.37 133.02
CA SER A 18 -76.92 22.02 133.99
C SER A 18 -78.08 21.07 134.25
N VAL A 19 -78.07 20.47 135.43
CA VAL A 19 -79.12 19.61 135.97
C VAL A 19 -80.28 20.52 136.37
N GLY A 20 -81.38 20.44 135.63
CA GLY A 20 -82.63 21.14 135.90
C GLY A 20 -83.79 20.14 135.78
N SER A 21 -84.36 19.80 136.92
CA SER A 21 -85.44 18.85 137.14
C SER A 21 -86.79 19.33 136.60
N SER A 22 -87.37 18.59 135.65
CA SER A 22 -88.83 18.51 135.45
C SER A 22 -89.13 17.43 134.41
N LYS A 23 -89.78 16.33 134.81
CA LYS A 23 -90.26 15.27 133.91
C LYS A 23 -91.20 15.87 132.85
N PRO A 24 -90.91 15.74 131.54
CA PRO A 24 -91.89 16.01 130.50
C PRO A 24 -92.83 14.80 130.36
N SER A 25 -94.10 15.06 130.07
CA SER A 25 -95.12 14.02 129.85
C SER A 25 -94.84 13.24 128.55
N GLU A 26 -95.18 11.94 128.51
CA GLU A 26 -94.90 11.03 127.38
C GLU A 26 -95.41 11.53 126.01
N LYS A 27 -96.42 12.41 125.98
CA LYS A 27 -96.91 13.06 124.75
C LYS A 27 -95.93 14.06 124.13
N SER A 28 -95.05 14.71 124.92
CA SER A 28 -94.05 15.65 124.36
C SER A 28 -92.85 14.92 123.76
N VAL A 29 -92.43 13.80 124.37
CA VAL A 29 -91.35 12.93 123.86
C VAL A 29 -91.75 12.27 122.54
N PHE A 30 -93.04 11.91 122.38
CA PHE A 30 -93.54 11.33 121.14
C PHE A 30 -93.56 12.35 119.98
N LYS A 31 -94.01 13.59 120.23
CA LYS A 31 -93.99 14.66 119.21
C LYS A 31 -92.57 15.06 118.81
N GLU A 32 -91.63 15.09 119.75
CA GLU A 32 -90.23 15.42 119.49
C GLU A 32 -89.54 14.31 118.67
N LYS A 33 -89.80 13.03 118.99
CA LYS A 33 -89.33 11.89 118.17
C LYS A 33 -89.94 11.84 116.78
N VAL A 34 -91.22 12.19 116.62
CA VAL A 34 -91.86 12.29 115.30
C VAL A 34 -91.22 13.42 114.48
N ALA A 35 -90.98 14.60 115.07
CA ALA A 35 -90.30 15.70 114.39
C ALA A 35 -88.84 15.37 114.03
N GLU A 36 -88.12 14.60 114.87
CA GLU A 36 -86.78 14.09 114.54
C GLU A 36 -86.81 13.07 113.39
N LEU A 37 -87.80 12.17 113.37
CA LEU A 37 -87.98 11.21 112.28
C LEU A 37 -88.40 11.90 110.97
N GLU A 38 -89.26 12.91 111.02
CA GLU A 38 -89.63 13.73 109.85
C GLU A 38 -88.43 14.52 109.31
N LYS A 39 -87.59 15.05 110.20
CA LYS A 39 -86.35 15.73 109.82
C LYS A 39 -85.32 14.76 109.24
N ALA A 40 -85.20 13.56 109.81
CA ALA A 40 -84.36 12.49 109.28
C ALA A 40 -84.85 12.01 107.91
N LEU A 41 -86.16 11.81 107.74
CA LEU A 41 -86.80 11.45 106.47
C LEU A 41 -86.62 12.54 105.42
N GLY A 42 -86.78 13.82 105.79
CA GLY A 42 -86.52 14.96 104.91
C GLY A 42 -85.05 15.08 104.51
N SER A 43 -84.12 14.73 105.40
CA SER A 43 -82.68 14.66 105.07
C SER A 43 -82.32 13.45 104.21
N ALA A 44 -82.91 12.28 104.47
CA ALA A 44 -82.72 11.07 103.68
C ALA A 44 -83.30 11.23 102.26
N SER A 45 -84.46 11.88 102.12
CA SER A 45 -85.05 12.19 100.81
C SER A 45 -84.24 13.21 100.02
N ARG A 46 -83.63 14.20 100.67
CA ARG A 46 -82.67 15.12 100.01
C ARG A 46 -81.41 14.39 99.58
N ASN A 47 -80.83 13.55 100.44
CA ASN A 47 -79.66 12.74 100.10
C ASN A 47 -79.98 11.78 98.94
N LEU A 48 -81.17 11.17 98.92
CA LEU A 48 -81.61 10.31 97.82
C LEU A 48 -81.65 11.10 96.50
N LYS A 49 -82.24 12.30 96.49
CA LYS A 49 -82.27 13.17 95.30
C LYS A 49 -80.88 13.64 94.87
N GLU A 50 -79.98 13.92 95.80
CA GLU A 50 -78.59 14.29 95.52
C GLU A 50 -77.80 13.12 94.93
N GLU A 51 -78.00 11.91 95.44
CA GLU A 51 -77.42 10.67 94.89
C GLU A 51 -78.01 10.33 93.52
N GLU A 52 -79.32 10.49 93.32
CA GLU A 52 -79.97 10.32 92.00
C GLU A 52 -79.43 11.31 90.97
N ALA A 53 -79.26 12.59 91.34
CA ALA A 53 -78.66 13.61 90.47
C ALA A 53 -77.17 13.33 90.18
N SER A 54 -76.42 12.85 91.17
CA SER A 54 -75.01 12.46 91.01
C SER A 54 -74.87 11.24 90.11
N LEU A 55 -75.76 10.26 90.25
CA LEU A 55 -75.81 9.06 89.42
C LEU A 55 -76.18 9.39 87.97
N GLU A 56 -77.12 10.32 87.75
CA GLU A 56 -77.46 10.78 86.41
C GLU A 56 -76.31 11.57 85.76
N GLN A 57 -75.61 12.42 86.53
CA GLN A 57 -74.42 13.10 86.06
C GLN A 57 -73.28 12.13 85.72
N LEU A 58 -73.09 11.07 86.52
CA LEU A 58 -72.10 10.02 86.26
C LEU A 58 -72.46 9.20 85.01
N LYS A 59 -73.74 8.87 84.82
CA LYS A 59 -74.22 8.22 83.58
C LYS A 59 -73.97 9.10 82.36
N SER A 60 -74.27 10.40 82.44
CA SER A 60 -74.00 11.35 81.34
C SER A 60 -72.51 11.39 81.00
N LYS A 61 -71.63 11.57 82.01
CA LYS A 61 -70.18 11.58 81.80
C LYS A 61 -69.65 10.26 81.24
N HIS A 62 -70.19 9.13 81.69
CA HIS A 62 -69.82 7.83 81.16
C HIS A 62 -70.24 7.69 79.70
N ASN A 63 -71.44 8.13 79.33
CA ASN A 63 -71.90 8.12 77.95
C ASN A 63 -71.04 9.03 77.05
N GLU A 64 -70.70 10.24 77.51
CA GLU A 64 -69.76 11.13 76.79
C GLU A 64 -68.39 10.48 76.57
N GLU A 65 -67.85 9.79 77.59
CA GLU A 65 -66.58 9.06 77.47
C GLU A 65 -66.68 7.87 76.49
N VAL A 66 -67.80 7.15 76.51
CA VAL A 66 -68.07 6.05 75.57
C VAL A 66 -68.21 6.57 74.14
N GLU A 67 -68.92 7.67 73.92
CA GLU A 67 -69.05 8.30 72.61
C GLU A 67 -67.71 8.85 72.11
N SER A 68 -66.92 9.47 72.97
CA SER A 68 -65.55 9.92 72.63
C SER A 68 -64.65 8.74 72.23
N LYS A 69 -64.70 7.63 72.97
CA LYS A 69 -63.97 6.41 72.62
C LYS A 69 -64.47 5.79 71.31
N ARG A 70 -65.78 5.80 71.05
CA ARG A 70 -66.35 5.34 69.77
C ARG A 70 -65.85 6.20 68.60
N ALA A 71 -65.88 7.53 68.73
CA ALA A 71 -65.35 8.43 67.71
C ALA A 71 -63.86 8.22 67.46
N CYS A 72 -63.06 7.95 68.51
CA CYS A 72 -61.65 7.61 68.37
C CYS A 72 -61.45 6.28 67.61
N VAL A 73 -62.24 5.25 67.93
CA VAL A 73 -62.20 3.96 67.21
C VAL A 73 -62.60 4.12 65.75
N GLU A 74 -63.65 4.90 65.45
CA GLU A 74 -64.05 5.18 64.06
C GLU A 74 -62.98 5.96 63.28
N HIS A 75 -62.31 6.90 63.93
CA HIS A 75 -61.18 7.60 63.32
C HIS A 75 -60.01 6.65 63.03
N LEU A 76 -59.62 5.81 64.00
CA LEU A 76 -58.59 4.81 63.82
C LEU A 76 -58.94 3.81 62.71
N LYS A 77 -60.22 3.41 62.62
CA LYS A 77 -60.70 2.53 61.55
C LYS A 77 -60.51 3.16 60.18
N ARG A 78 -60.90 4.43 60.00
CA ARG A 78 -60.69 5.17 58.74
C ARG A 78 -59.21 5.30 58.38
N VAL A 79 -58.36 5.63 59.34
CA VAL A 79 -56.90 5.72 59.11
C VAL A 79 -56.31 4.36 58.70
N LEU A 80 -56.80 3.26 59.28
CA LEU A 80 -56.38 1.91 58.89
C LEU A 80 -56.90 1.50 57.51
N GLU A 81 -58.12 1.88 57.15
CA GLU A 81 -58.69 1.66 55.81
C GLU A 81 -57.90 2.43 54.75
N GLU A 82 -57.60 3.72 54.97
CA GLU A 82 -56.74 4.54 54.10
C GLU A 82 -55.33 3.94 53.97
N ALA A 83 -54.71 3.54 55.08
CA ALA A 83 -53.38 2.91 55.05
C ALA A 83 -53.39 1.55 54.31
N ALA A 84 -54.48 0.79 54.38
CA ALA A 84 -54.62 -0.47 53.64
C ALA A 84 -54.72 -0.23 52.12
N GLU A 85 -55.47 0.78 51.69
CA GLU A 85 -55.54 1.19 50.28
C GLU A 85 -54.17 1.66 49.76
N ASP A 86 -53.46 2.47 50.54
CA ASP A 86 -52.10 2.91 50.20
C ASP A 86 -51.12 1.74 50.09
N MET A 87 -51.18 0.77 51.01
CA MET A 87 -50.35 -0.44 50.94
C MET A 87 -50.63 -1.25 49.68
N ILE A 88 -51.91 -1.41 49.29
CA ILE A 88 -52.28 -2.09 48.04
C ILE A 88 -51.73 -1.33 46.83
N GLY A 89 -51.86 0.00 46.81
CA GLY A 89 -51.29 0.85 45.76
C GLY A 89 -49.77 0.73 45.64
N ILE A 90 -49.07 0.67 46.77
CA ILE A 90 -47.60 0.46 46.81
C ILE A 90 -47.23 -0.94 46.32
N GLN A 91 -47.99 -1.97 46.71
CA GLN A 91 -47.76 -3.35 46.23
C GLN A 91 -47.92 -3.47 44.72
N HIS A 92 -48.95 -2.86 44.14
CA HIS A 92 -49.13 -2.84 42.69
C HIS A 92 -47.98 -2.13 41.97
N ARG A 93 -47.52 -0.98 42.48
CA ARG A 93 -46.37 -0.26 41.93
C ARG A 93 -45.08 -1.08 42.01
N LEU A 94 -44.85 -1.74 43.14
CA LEU A 94 -43.71 -2.64 43.32
C LEU A 94 -43.73 -3.81 42.35
N GLN A 95 -44.90 -4.41 42.12
CA GLN A 95 -45.04 -5.49 41.15
C GLN A 95 -44.73 -4.99 39.73
N TRP A 96 -45.29 -3.84 39.35
CA TRP A 96 -45.00 -3.25 38.04
C TRP A 96 -43.51 -2.95 37.83
N VAL A 97 -42.82 -2.42 38.85
CA VAL A 97 -41.37 -2.17 38.80
C VAL A 97 -40.59 -3.49 38.68
N ARG A 98 -41.00 -4.55 39.39
CA ARG A 98 -40.37 -5.88 39.28
C ARG A 98 -40.51 -6.44 37.87
N ASP A 99 -41.71 -6.43 37.32
CA ASP A 99 -41.98 -6.95 35.97
C ASP A 99 -41.19 -6.17 34.91
N LEU A 100 -41.09 -4.84 35.06
CA LEU A 100 -40.30 -4.00 34.17
C LEU A 100 -38.79 -4.31 34.29
N THR A 101 -38.30 -4.51 35.50
CA THR A 101 -36.89 -4.83 35.76
C THR A 101 -36.53 -6.18 35.13
N GLU A 102 -37.35 -7.21 35.36
CA GLU A 102 -37.15 -8.54 34.76
C GLU A 102 -37.14 -8.47 33.23
N LEU A 103 -38.06 -7.71 32.62
CA LEU A 103 -38.10 -7.53 31.17
C LEU A 103 -36.87 -6.78 30.63
N THR A 104 -36.35 -5.79 31.37
CA THR A 104 -35.10 -5.11 31.00
C THR A 104 -33.88 -6.01 31.11
N GLU A 105 -33.81 -6.85 32.14
CA GLU A 105 -32.72 -7.83 32.32
C GLU A 105 -32.73 -8.89 31.23
N GLN A 106 -33.91 -9.42 30.87
CA GLN A 106 -34.08 -10.37 29.76
C GLN A 106 -33.63 -9.74 28.43
N ARG A 107 -34.08 -8.51 28.13
CA ARG A 107 -33.66 -7.79 26.91
C ARG A 107 -32.15 -7.53 26.86
N ALA A 108 -31.55 -7.17 28.00
CA ALA A 108 -30.10 -6.97 28.07
C ALA A 108 -29.35 -8.28 27.82
N ALA A 109 -29.80 -9.39 28.41
CA ALA A 109 -29.22 -10.71 28.19
C ALA A 109 -29.32 -11.15 26.71
N ASP A 110 -30.46 -10.94 26.07
CA ASP A 110 -30.65 -11.25 24.65
C ASP A 110 -29.77 -10.39 23.73
N LEU A 111 -29.64 -9.09 24.03
CA LEU A 111 -28.72 -8.20 23.31
C LEU A 111 -27.26 -8.68 23.44
N CYS A 112 -26.83 -9.07 24.64
CA CYS A 112 -25.50 -9.63 24.86
C CYS A 112 -25.28 -10.91 24.06
N ARG A 113 -26.25 -11.85 24.03
CA ARG A 113 -26.15 -13.08 23.22
C ARG A 113 -26.06 -12.76 21.73
N ASN A 114 -26.87 -11.83 21.22
CA ASN A 114 -26.87 -11.42 19.82
C ASN A 114 -25.56 -10.72 19.41
N LEU A 115 -24.98 -9.93 20.31
CA LEU A 115 -23.66 -9.33 20.08
C LEU A 115 -22.57 -10.40 20.03
N GLN A 116 -22.59 -11.38 20.95
CA GLN A 116 -21.64 -12.48 20.95
C GLN A 116 -21.73 -13.33 19.68
N SER A 117 -22.94 -13.68 19.24
CA SER A 117 -23.14 -14.45 18.00
C SER A 117 -22.70 -13.67 16.76
N SER A 118 -22.99 -12.36 16.69
CA SER A 118 -22.50 -11.49 15.62
C SER A 118 -20.98 -11.40 15.59
N HIS A 119 -20.32 -11.31 16.75
CA HIS A 119 -18.86 -11.32 16.84
C HIS A 119 -18.26 -12.65 16.38
N GLN A 120 -18.86 -13.78 16.74
CA GLN A 120 -18.42 -15.10 16.27
C GLN A 120 -18.55 -15.22 14.75
N LEU A 121 -19.66 -14.76 14.17
CA LEU A 121 -19.90 -14.79 12.73
C LEU A 121 -18.93 -13.87 11.96
N LYS A 122 -18.65 -12.67 12.49
CA LYS A 122 -17.60 -11.81 11.94
C LYS A 122 -16.24 -12.48 12.00
N ARG A 123 -15.90 -13.13 13.13
CA ARG A 123 -14.61 -13.82 13.31
C ARG A 123 -14.45 -15.00 12.35
N SER A 124 -15.49 -15.77 12.08
CA SER A 124 -15.43 -16.86 11.10
C SER A 124 -15.22 -16.34 9.68
N VAL A 125 -15.94 -15.28 9.28
CA VAL A 125 -15.74 -14.61 7.98
C VAL A 125 -14.32 -14.05 7.86
N PHE A 126 -13.80 -13.37 8.90
CA PHE A 126 -12.42 -12.87 8.90
C PHE A 126 -11.39 -14.01 8.84
N MET A 127 -11.61 -15.12 9.54
CA MET A 127 -10.75 -16.30 9.46
C MET A 127 -10.75 -16.88 8.04
N GLN A 128 -11.92 -16.99 7.40
CA GLN A 128 -12.03 -17.49 6.03
C GLN A 128 -11.30 -16.57 5.03
N GLN A 129 -11.54 -15.26 5.11
CA GLN A 129 -10.83 -14.28 4.28
C GLN A 129 -9.32 -14.33 4.50
N ARG A 130 -8.88 -14.52 5.75
CA ARG A 130 -7.46 -14.68 6.07
C ARG A 130 -6.88 -15.96 5.45
N MET A 131 -7.56 -17.10 5.53
CA MET A 131 -7.11 -18.34 4.88
C MET A 131 -7.02 -18.17 3.36
N GLU A 132 -8.02 -17.54 2.71
CA GLU A 132 -7.97 -17.27 1.26
C GLU A 132 -6.81 -16.36 0.87
N LEU A 133 -6.47 -15.37 1.71
CA LEU A 133 -5.32 -14.50 1.50
C LEU A 133 -4.00 -15.24 1.70
N GLU A 134 -3.88 -16.08 2.73
CA GLU A 134 -2.70 -16.92 2.98
C GLU A 134 -2.47 -17.91 1.82
N GLU A 135 -3.53 -18.48 1.25
CA GLU A 135 -3.44 -19.34 0.06
C GLU A 135 -2.97 -18.57 -1.18
N LYS A 136 -3.52 -17.37 -1.43
CA LYS A 136 -3.09 -16.52 -2.54
C LYS A 136 -1.64 -16.07 -2.40
N LEU A 137 -1.20 -15.75 -1.18
CA LEU A 137 0.20 -15.41 -0.89
C LEU A 137 1.12 -16.61 -1.14
N SER A 138 0.72 -17.80 -0.70
CA SER A 138 1.49 -19.03 -0.93
C SER A 138 1.66 -19.32 -2.43
N ARG A 139 0.60 -19.18 -3.23
CA ARG A 139 0.66 -19.32 -4.69
C ARG A 139 1.57 -18.28 -5.35
N LEU A 140 1.54 -17.02 -4.88
CA LEU A 140 2.45 -15.98 -5.37
C LEU A 140 3.92 -16.31 -5.06
N GLU A 141 4.19 -16.85 -3.88
CA GLU A 141 5.53 -17.26 -3.48
C GLU A 141 6.03 -18.44 -4.32
N GLU A 142 5.18 -19.43 -4.61
CA GLU A 142 5.51 -20.51 -5.55
C GLU A 142 5.83 -20.00 -6.95
N VAL A 143 5.05 -19.05 -7.47
CA VAL A 143 5.31 -18.42 -8.77
C VAL A 143 6.63 -17.64 -8.74
N ARG A 144 6.92 -16.93 -7.66
CA ARG A 144 8.20 -16.24 -7.46
C ARG A 144 9.36 -17.21 -7.48
N LEU A 145 9.27 -18.33 -6.77
CA LEU A 145 10.30 -19.37 -6.74
C LEU A 145 10.50 -20.02 -8.11
N LYS A 146 9.41 -20.35 -8.83
CA LYS A 146 9.46 -20.86 -10.21
C LYS A 146 10.17 -19.87 -11.14
N ARG A 147 9.84 -18.58 -11.05
CA ARG A 147 10.50 -17.53 -11.85
C ARG A 147 11.99 -17.42 -11.54
N THR A 148 12.38 -17.48 -10.26
CA THR A 148 13.80 -17.46 -9.88
C THR A 148 14.53 -18.68 -10.45
N SER A 149 13.93 -19.87 -10.36
CA SER A 149 14.49 -21.10 -10.94
C SER A 149 14.66 -20.99 -12.46
N GLN A 150 13.67 -20.45 -13.17
CA GLN A 150 13.75 -20.22 -14.62
C GLN A 150 14.85 -19.22 -14.97
N LEU A 151 14.99 -18.11 -14.22
CA LEU A 151 16.06 -17.14 -14.43
C LEU A 151 17.45 -17.75 -14.21
N THR A 152 17.63 -18.57 -13.18
CA THR A 152 18.90 -19.29 -12.98
C THR A 152 19.19 -20.28 -14.10
N HIS A 153 18.17 -20.93 -14.66
CA HIS A 153 18.35 -21.83 -15.79
C HIS A 153 18.75 -21.07 -17.06
N LEU A 154 18.09 -19.94 -17.35
CA LEU A 154 18.43 -19.07 -18.47
C LEU A 154 19.87 -18.55 -18.37
N LYS A 155 20.30 -18.07 -17.21
CA LYS A 155 21.69 -17.64 -17.00
C LYS A 155 22.71 -18.75 -17.26
N ARG A 156 22.39 -20.00 -16.90
CA ARG A 156 23.26 -21.15 -17.22
C ARG A 156 23.30 -21.42 -18.72
N LEU A 157 22.17 -21.32 -19.42
CA LEU A 157 22.13 -21.49 -20.87
C LEU A 157 22.88 -20.37 -21.60
N GLU A 158 22.76 -19.12 -21.14
CA GLU A 158 23.54 -17.98 -21.64
C GLU A 158 25.04 -18.25 -21.48
N GLY A 159 25.50 -18.66 -20.29
CA GLY A 159 26.91 -19.02 -20.08
C GLY A 159 27.39 -20.16 -20.97
N ASN A 160 26.59 -21.21 -21.15
CA ASN A 160 26.92 -22.32 -22.05
C ASN A 160 26.99 -21.88 -23.53
N LEU A 161 26.15 -20.95 -23.94
CA LEU A 161 26.17 -20.41 -25.31
C LEU A 161 27.39 -19.50 -25.52
N GLU A 162 27.71 -18.64 -24.56
CA GLU A 162 28.93 -17.82 -24.60
C GLU A 162 30.19 -18.69 -24.66
N GLU A 163 30.25 -19.76 -23.89
CA GLU A 163 31.36 -20.72 -23.94
C GLU A 163 31.45 -21.39 -25.32
N LYS A 164 30.33 -21.89 -25.86
CA LYS A 164 30.28 -22.48 -27.21
C LYS A 164 30.76 -21.50 -28.28
N ILE A 165 30.24 -20.28 -28.29
CA ILE A 165 30.65 -19.23 -29.23
C ILE A 165 32.15 -18.94 -29.10
N SER A 166 32.68 -18.86 -27.88
CA SER A 166 34.11 -18.66 -27.63
C SER A 166 34.95 -19.81 -28.18
N THR A 167 34.52 -21.06 -27.96
CA THR A 167 35.23 -22.24 -28.49
C THR A 167 35.20 -22.31 -30.01
N GLU A 168 34.07 -22.02 -30.66
CA GLU A 168 33.96 -21.99 -32.12
C GLU A 168 34.81 -20.87 -32.73
N LEU A 169 34.83 -19.68 -32.13
CA LEU A 169 35.69 -18.59 -32.57
C LEU A 169 37.18 -18.97 -32.47
N LYS A 170 37.59 -19.60 -31.37
CA LYS A 170 38.97 -20.11 -31.21
C LYS A 170 39.31 -21.15 -32.28
N ALA A 171 38.42 -22.10 -32.55
CA ALA A 171 38.62 -23.11 -33.59
C ALA A 171 38.75 -22.45 -34.98
N LYS A 172 37.85 -21.53 -35.33
CA LYS A 172 37.87 -20.80 -36.61
C LYS A 172 39.12 -19.93 -36.76
N HIS A 173 39.60 -19.29 -35.70
CA HIS A 173 40.86 -18.56 -35.71
C HIS A 173 42.06 -19.49 -35.94
N GLN A 174 42.06 -20.68 -35.35
CA GLN A 174 43.11 -21.66 -35.54
C GLN A 174 43.12 -22.21 -36.98
N ASP A 175 41.95 -22.51 -37.54
CA ASP A 175 41.81 -22.94 -38.94
C ASP A 175 42.26 -21.84 -39.90
N ASN A 176 41.86 -20.60 -39.68
CA ASN A 176 42.33 -19.47 -40.48
C ASN A 176 43.86 -19.30 -40.37
N ARG A 177 44.43 -19.46 -39.17
CA ARG A 177 45.88 -19.36 -38.96
C ARG A 177 46.64 -20.45 -39.71
N THR A 178 46.15 -21.71 -39.67
CA THR A 178 46.77 -22.81 -40.42
C THR A 178 46.62 -22.62 -41.93
N HIS A 179 45.47 -22.11 -42.39
CA HIS A 179 45.24 -21.77 -43.79
C HIS A 179 46.18 -20.67 -44.29
N VAL A 180 46.28 -19.56 -43.56
CA VAL A 180 47.20 -18.45 -43.88
C VAL A 180 48.65 -18.93 -43.89
N ASN A 181 49.06 -19.73 -42.90
CA ASN A 181 50.42 -20.30 -42.88
C ASN A 181 50.70 -21.20 -44.09
N ARG A 182 49.72 -21.99 -44.55
CA ARG A 182 49.84 -22.77 -45.80
C ARG A 182 49.98 -21.87 -47.02
N LEU A 183 49.18 -20.80 -47.12
CA LEU A 183 49.27 -19.85 -48.24
C LEU A 183 50.60 -19.10 -48.26
N LEU A 184 51.07 -18.64 -47.10
CA LEU A 184 52.39 -18.01 -46.97
C LEU A 184 53.51 -18.96 -47.37
N LYS A 185 53.45 -20.24 -46.95
CA LYS A 185 54.42 -21.25 -47.37
C LYS A 185 54.39 -21.47 -48.89
N LYS A 186 53.21 -21.64 -49.49
CA LYS A 186 53.08 -21.74 -50.95
C LYS A 186 53.63 -20.50 -51.67
N ARG A 187 53.40 -19.30 -51.14
CA ARG A 187 53.94 -18.05 -51.69
C ARG A 187 55.47 -18.06 -51.63
N GLN A 188 56.04 -18.52 -50.53
CA GLN A 188 57.48 -18.60 -50.32
C GLN A 188 58.11 -19.64 -51.24
N ASP A 189 57.51 -20.84 -51.34
CA ASP A 189 57.91 -21.90 -52.26
C ASP A 189 57.86 -21.41 -53.72
N PHE A 190 56.79 -20.70 -54.10
CA PHE A 190 56.65 -20.11 -55.43
C PHE A 190 57.70 -19.01 -55.69
N ALA A 191 57.98 -18.16 -54.71
CA ALA A 191 59.02 -17.14 -54.83
C ALA A 191 60.41 -17.79 -55.01
N HIS A 192 60.71 -18.87 -54.28
CA HIS A 192 61.94 -19.64 -54.47
C HIS A 192 62.01 -20.27 -55.87
N TYR A 193 60.91 -20.85 -56.35
CA TYR A 193 60.84 -21.41 -57.69
C TYR A 193 61.07 -20.34 -58.77
N VAL A 194 60.40 -19.19 -58.68
CA VAL A 194 60.59 -18.07 -59.61
C VAL A 194 62.01 -17.52 -59.52
N ASN A 195 62.59 -17.38 -58.32
CA ASN A 195 63.96 -16.93 -58.16
C ASN A 195 64.97 -17.93 -58.72
N SER A 196 64.72 -19.23 -58.63
CA SER A 196 65.53 -20.26 -59.29
C SER A 196 65.50 -20.06 -60.80
N ILE A 197 64.31 -19.94 -61.39
CA ILE A 197 64.16 -19.68 -62.84
C ILE A 197 64.83 -18.37 -63.24
N CYS A 198 64.67 -17.30 -62.46
CA CYS A 198 65.31 -16.02 -62.73
C CYS A 198 66.84 -16.08 -62.55
N SER A 199 67.36 -16.90 -61.64
CA SER A 199 68.80 -17.15 -61.48
C SER A 199 69.34 -17.93 -62.68
N ASP A 200 68.67 -19.02 -63.06
CA ASP A 200 69.03 -19.84 -64.22
C ASP A 200 68.96 -19.00 -65.51
N ALA A 201 67.95 -18.14 -65.63
CA ALA A 201 67.80 -17.21 -66.74
C ALA A 201 68.85 -16.09 -66.70
N ASN A 202 69.16 -15.51 -65.54
CA ASN A 202 70.20 -14.49 -65.41
C ASN A 202 71.60 -15.04 -65.68
N GLU A 203 71.91 -16.27 -65.26
CA GLU A 203 73.16 -16.95 -65.57
C GLU A 203 73.29 -17.22 -67.09
N ALA A 204 72.19 -17.58 -67.75
CA ALA A 204 72.11 -17.66 -69.21
C ALA A 204 72.18 -16.28 -69.91
N PHE A 205 71.64 -15.22 -69.29
CA PHE A 205 71.54 -13.87 -69.85
C PHE A 205 72.79 -13.01 -69.65
N GLU A 206 73.53 -13.14 -68.55
CA GLU A 206 74.82 -12.46 -68.32
C GLU A 206 75.89 -12.86 -69.34
N LEU A 207 75.78 -14.06 -69.90
CA LEU A 207 76.65 -14.56 -70.95
C LEU A 207 76.22 -14.15 -72.37
N SER A 208 75.03 -13.55 -72.57
CA SER A 208 74.44 -13.46 -73.92
C SER A 208 73.68 -12.18 -74.32
N LEU A 209 73.33 -11.24 -73.42
CA LEU A 209 72.47 -10.10 -73.81
C LEU A 209 73.10 -8.69 -73.86
N PRO A 210 72.74 -7.87 -74.87
CA PRO A 210 73.16 -6.47 -74.96
C PRO A 210 72.50 -5.59 -73.89
N VAL A 211 73.16 -4.48 -73.55
CA VAL A 211 72.81 -3.50 -72.49
C VAL A 211 71.32 -3.10 -72.48
N TYR A 212 70.67 -2.99 -73.64
CA TYR A 212 69.26 -2.63 -73.75
C TYR A 212 68.31 -3.62 -73.05
N ALA A 213 68.58 -4.92 -73.12
CA ALA A 213 67.73 -5.93 -72.50
C ALA A 213 67.91 -5.99 -70.97
N LYS A 214 69.09 -5.63 -70.45
CA LYS A 214 69.29 -5.45 -69.00
C LYS A 214 68.42 -4.31 -68.45
N ASN A 215 68.36 -3.19 -69.15
CA ASN A 215 67.52 -2.05 -68.74
C ASN A 215 66.01 -2.39 -68.73
N GLN A 216 65.51 -3.14 -69.73
CA GLN A 216 64.11 -3.60 -69.74
C GLN A 216 63.78 -4.58 -68.60
N LEU A 217 64.78 -5.36 -68.15
CA LEU A 217 64.60 -6.28 -67.03
C LEU A 217 64.53 -5.53 -65.69
N GLU A 218 65.39 -4.52 -65.49
CA GLU A 218 65.34 -3.65 -64.32
C GLU A 218 64.01 -2.88 -64.22
N GLU A 219 63.50 -2.40 -65.35
CA GLU A 219 62.20 -1.73 -65.42
C GLU A 219 61.05 -2.69 -65.11
N ASN A 220 61.10 -3.95 -65.57
CA ASN A 220 60.14 -4.99 -65.20
C ASN A 220 60.17 -5.36 -63.71
N ILE A 221 61.36 -5.42 -63.11
CA ILE A 221 61.50 -5.68 -61.66
C ILE A 221 60.86 -4.54 -60.86
N ARG A 222 61.06 -3.29 -61.31
CA ARG A 222 60.47 -2.10 -60.68
C ARG A 222 58.94 -2.10 -60.79
N LEU A 223 58.40 -2.37 -61.98
CA LEU A 223 56.96 -2.49 -62.22
C LEU A 223 56.33 -3.63 -61.42
N ARG A 224 57.02 -4.77 -61.25
CA ARG A 224 56.55 -5.86 -60.37
C ARG A 224 56.40 -5.40 -58.92
N ALA A 225 57.36 -4.64 -58.40
CA ALA A 225 57.30 -4.13 -57.03
C ALA A 225 56.08 -3.20 -56.84
N GLU A 226 55.82 -2.31 -57.80
CA GLU A 226 54.66 -1.41 -57.77
C GLU A 226 53.33 -2.18 -57.89
N CYS A 227 53.25 -3.21 -58.74
CA CYS A 227 52.07 -4.08 -58.82
C CYS A 227 51.82 -4.85 -57.51
N GLN A 228 52.88 -5.27 -56.83
CA GLN A 228 52.77 -5.99 -55.57
C GLN A 228 52.29 -5.06 -54.44
N GLU A 229 52.79 -3.82 -54.40
CA GLU A 229 52.28 -2.78 -53.49
C GLU A 229 50.80 -2.45 -53.76
N ALA A 230 50.39 -2.37 -55.03
CA ALA A 230 49.00 -2.16 -55.40
C ALA A 230 48.09 -3.33 -54.98
N SER A 231 48.57 -4.57 -55.11
CA SER A 231 47.85 -5.79 -54.68
C SER A 231 47.64 -5.83 -53.16
N GLU A 232 48.67 -5.50 -52.37
CA GLU A 232 48.59 -5.46 -50.91
C GLU A 232 47.60 -4.38 -50.43
N ASN A 233 47.58 -3.23 -51.10
CA ASN A 233 46.61 -2.17 -50.84
C ASN A 233 45.16 -2.60 -51.18
N LEU A 234 44.95 -3.36 -52.25
CA LEU A 234 43.62 -3.85 -52.64
C LEU A 234 43.07 -4.85 -51.61
N LEU A 235 43.90 -5.76 -51.10
CA LEU A 235 43.55 -6.68 -50.02
C LEU A 235 43.15 -5.94 -48.74
N ALA A 236 43.90 -4.90 -48.38
CA ALA A 236 43.57 -4.05 -47.22
C ALA A 236 42.21 -3.34 -47.37
N VAL A 237 41.85 -2.91 -48.59
CA VAL A 237 40.53 -2.32 -48.89
C VAL A 237 39.42 -3.37 -48.80
N GLN A 238 39.63 -4.59 -49.29
CA GLN A 238 38.65 -5.68 -49.17
C GLN A 238 38.38 -6.05 -47.71
N ASP A 239 39.42 -6.18 -46.89
CA ASP A 239 39.25 -6.47 -45.46
C ASP A 239 38.51 -5.34 -44.74
N ARG A 240 38.73 -4.10 -45.14
CA ARG A 240 38.00 -2.93 -44.63
C ARG A 240 36.53 -2.97 -45.03
N SER A 241 36.21 -3.33 -46.28
CA SER A 241 34.84 -3.50 -46.76
C SER A 241 34.09 -4.61 -45.99
N ARG A 242 34.75 -5.74 -45.71
CA ARG A 242 34.15 -6.81 -44.89
C ARG A 242 33.85 -6.35 -43.47
N ARG A 243 34.77 -5.59 -42.83
CA ARG A 243 34.54 -5.01 -41.50
C ARG A 243 33.37 -4.01 -41.49
N LEU A 244 33.27 -3.16 -42.50
CA LEU A 244 32.16 -2.21 -42.64
C LEU A 244 30.81 -2.93 -42.81
N LYS A 245 30.74 -4.00 -43.63
CA LYS A 245 29.53 -4.84 -43.72
C LYS A 245 29.17 -5.50 -42.39
N GLY A 246 30.16 -5.89 -41.57
CA GLY A 246 29.93 -6.41 -40.23
C GLY A 246 29.29 -5.36 -39.30
N LEU A 247 29.85 -4.14 -39.30
CA LEU A 247 29.33 -3.01 -38.51
C LEU A 247 27.91 -2.60 -38.95
N GLN A 248 27.62 -2.63 -40.27
CA GLN A 248 26.28 -2.38 -40.79
C GLN A 248 25.25 -3.33 -40.18
N LYS A 249 25.55 -4.63 -40.13
CA LYS A 249 24.66 -5.63 -39.53
C LYS A 249 24.43 -5.40 -38.03
N THR A 250 25.47 -4.99 -37.30
CA THR A 250 25.34 -4.65 -35.88
C THR A 250 24.43 -3.43 -35.69
N LEU A 251 24.59 -2.40 -36.52
CA LEU A 251 23.74 -1.21 -36.49
C LEU A 251 22.27 -1.54 -36.80
N ASP A 252 22.01 -2.39 -37.79
CA ASP A 252 20.65 -2.82 -38.14
C ASP A 252 19.97 -3.55 -36.96
N LEU A 253 20.73 -4.39 -36.25
CA LEU A 253 20.26 -5.13 -35.07
C LEU A 253 19.96 -4.19 -33.89
N GLU A 254 20.82 -3.19 -33.65
CA GLU A 254 20.59 -2.16 -32.63
C GLU A 254 19.33 -1.35 -32.94
N LEU A 255 19.11 -0.95 -34.19
CA LEU A 255 17.90 -0.23 -34.61
C LEU A 255 16.62 -1.06 -34.41
N GLU A 256 16.65 -2.37 -34.68
CA GLU A 256 15.52 -3.27 -34.38
C GLU A 256 15.25 -3.37 -32.88
N THR A 257 16.29 -3.52 -32.06
CA THR A 257 16.13 -3.58 -30.60
C THR A 257 15.58 -2.26 -30.04
N GLN A 258 16.00 -1.11 -30.60
CA GLN A 258 15.48 0.20 -30.23
C GLN A 258 13.99 0.33 -30.55
N LYS A 259 13.56 -0.09 -31.75
CA LYS A 259 12.12 -0.10 -32.13
C LYS A 259 11.29 -1.00 -31.21
N SER A 260 11.84 -2.15 -30.81
CA SER A 260 11.18 -3.05 -29.84
C SER A 260 11.07 -2.43 -28.44
N ALA A 261 12.09 -1.69 -28.00
CA ALA A 261 12.06 -0.97 -26.74
C ALA A 261 11.03 0.18 -26.77
N GLU A 262 10.96 0.95 -27.85
CA GLU A 262 9.98 2.03 -28.04
C GLU A 262 8.54 1.52 -28.03
N THR A 263 8.24 0.43 -28.74
CA THR A 263 6.91 -0.19 -28.72
C THR A 263 6.52 -0.64 -27.31
N ARG A 264 7.44 -1.25 -26.57
CA ARG A 264 7.19 -1.67 -25.19
C ARG A 264 6.99 -0.48 -24.24
N LEU A 265 7.69 0.63 -24.46
CA LEU A 265 7.50 1.89 -23.73
C LEU A 265 6.11 2.48 -23.99
N ASN A 266 5.68 2.50 -25.25
CA ASN A 266 4.35 2.98 -25.65
C ASN A 266 3.23 2.11 -25.03
N ASP A 267 3.39 0.79 -25.02
CA ASP A 267 2.46 -0.12 -24.36
C ASP A 267 2.36 0.13 -22.85
N LEU A 268 3.50 0.33 -22.17
CA LEU A 268 3.53 0.66 -20.75
C LEU A 268 2.85 2.00 -20.48
N GLN A 269 3.08 3.00 -21.32
CA GLN A 269 2.45 4.32 -21.22
C GLN A 269 0.92 4.23 -21.40
N ALA A 270 0.44 3.47 -22.39
CA ALA A 270 -0.98 3.25 -22.61
C ALA A 270 -1.65 2.54 -21.42
N ARG A 271 -1.00 1.52 -20.85
CA ARG A 271 -1.49 0.84 -19.64
C ARG A 271 -1.54 1.78 -18.43
N LEU A 272 -0.53 2.63 -18.26
CA LEU A 272 -0.46 3.59 -17.17
C LEU A 272 -1.59 4.64 -17.28
N GLN A 273 -1.84 5.15 -18.49
CA GLN A 273 -2.99 6.02 -18.77
C GLN A 273 -4.33 5.30 -18.48
N GLY A 274 -4.46 4.03 -18.87
CA GLY A 274 -5.64 3.23 -18.55
C GLY A 274 -5.88 3.07 -17.05
N HIS A 275 -4.82 2.87 -16.26
CA HIS A 275 -4.91 2.82 -14.80
C HIS A 275 -5.27 4.18 -14.19
N GLN A 276 -4.70 5.27 -14.71
CA GLN A 276 -5.01 6.64 -14.28
C GLN A 276 -6.49 6.98 -14.49
N ASN A 277 -7.04 6.65 -15.66
CA ASN A 277 -8.45 6.88 -15.97
C ASN A 277 -9.38 6.10 -15.03
N ARG A 278 -9.07 4.81 -14.76
CA ARG A 278 -9.84 4.00 -13.79
C ARG A 278 -9.79 4.56 -12.37
N LEU A 279 -8.65 5.12 -11.95
CA LEU A 279 -8.52 5.75 -10.64
C LEU A 279 -9.33 7.06 -10.57
N LEU A 280 -9.33 7.86 -11.64
CA LEU A 280 -10.17 9.05 -11.75
C LEU A 280 -11.65 8.68 -11.68
N GLU A 281 -12.11 7.69 -12.45
CA GLU A 281 -13.50 7.20 -12.40
C GLU A 281 -13.91 6.75 -11.00
N LYS A 282 -13.07 5.95 -10.33
CA LYS A 282 -13.31 5.53 -8.94
C LYS A 282 -13.35 6.69 -7.96
N SER A 283 -12.52 7.71 -8.15
CA SER A 283 -12.52 8.91 -7.30
C SER A 283 -13.80 9.72 -7.46
N VAL A 284 -14.32 9.84 -8.68
CA VAL A 284 -15.60 10.51 -8.98
C VAL A 284 -16.77 9.72 -8.39
N GLN A 285 -16.76 8.38 -8.49
CA GLN A 285 -17.76 7.52 -7.87
C GLN A 285 -17.75 7.60 -6.32
N LEU A 286 -16.57 7.71 -5.70
CA LEU A 286 -16.45 7.90 -4.26
C LEU A 286 -16.96 9.28 -3.81
N GLN A 287 -16.83 10.32 -4.65
CA GLN A 287 -17.41 11.64 -4.39
C GLN A 287 -18.93 11.67 -4.48
N SER A 288 -19.55 10.81 -5.30
CA SER A 288 -21.01 10.76 -5.45
C SER A 288 -21.71 9.86 -4.44
N THR A 289 -21.01 8.84 -3.91
CA THR A 289 -21.60 7.83 -3.02
C THR A 289 -21.48 8.14 -1.53
N HIS A 290 -20.65 9.11 -1.16
CA HIS A 290 -20.35 9.37 0.24
C HIS A 290 -20.30 10.88 0.53
N ASN A 291 -21.16 11.35 1.44
CA ASN A 291 -20.98 12.60 2.20
C ASN A 291 -19.76 12.44 3.14
N ILE A 292 -18.58 12.16 2.60
CA ILE A 292 -17.33 12.22 3.35
C ILE A 292 -17.05 13.70 3.62
N GLY A 293 -16.83 14.04 4.89
CA GLY A 293 -16.54 15.40 5.31
C GLY A 293 -15.38 16.00 4.51
N ARG A 294 -15.46 17.30 4.23
CA ARG A 294 -14.44 18.06 3.49
C ARG A 294 -13.01 17.89 4.03
N GLU A 295 -12.85 17.50 5.29
CA GLU A 295 -11.56 17.30 5.96
C GLU A 295 -10.88 16.00 5.54
N ASP A 296 -11.59 14.87 5.51
CA ASP A 296 -11.04 13.57 5.08
C ASP A 296 -10.63 13.57 3.60
N LEU A 297 -11.39 14.26 2.75
CA LEU A 297 -11.06 14.48 1.34
C LEU A 297 -9.78 15.31 1.17
N LYS A 298 -9.52 16.25 2.08
CA LYS A 298 -8.33 17.12 2.05
C LYS A 298 -7.08 16.33 2.40
N ASP A 299 -7.18 15.40 3.34
CA ASP A 299 -6.08 14.52 3.74
C ASP A 299 -5.76 13.47 2.67
N ILE A 300 -6.78 12.89 2.05
CA ILE A 300 -6.60 11.98 0.90
C ILE A 300 -5.98 12.73 -0.28
N GLN A 301 -6.46 13.93 -0.62
CA GLN A 301 -5.87 14.75 -1.69
C GLN A 301 -4.43 15.18 -1.37
N SER A 302 -4.13 15.50 -0.10
CA SER A 302 -2.78 15.81 0.38
C SER A 302 -1.83 14.61 0.20
N ALA A 303 -2.28 13.41 0.58
CA ALA A 303 -1.54 12.16 0.41
C ALA A 303 -1.28 11.84 -1.08
N ILE A 304 -2.28 12.01 -1.94
CA ILE A 304 -2.13 11.84 -3.40
C ILE A 304 -1.09 12.82 -3.95
N ARG A 305 -1.16 14.11 -3.61
CA ARG A 305 -0.17 15.11 -4.06
C ARG A 305 1.23 14.84 -3.53
N LYS A 306 1.37 14.25 -2.34
CA LYS A 306 2.67 13.88 -1.75
C LYS A 306 3.28 12.68 -2.50
N ASN A 307 2.45 11.70 -2.87
CA ASN A 307 2.88 10.56 -3.67
C ASN A 307 3.20 10.96 -5.12
N GLN A 308 2.40 11.82 -5.75
CA GLN A 308 2.71 12.38 -7.07
C GLN A 308 4.06 13.12 -7.07
N ARG A 309 4.35 13.91 -6.04
CA ARG A 309 5.66 14.58 -5.89
C ARG A 309 6.81 13.59 -5.67
N LYS A 310 6.61 12.49 -4.93
CA LYS A 310 7.62 11.42 -4.78
C LYS A 310 7.87 10.70 -6.10
N ILE A 311 6.82 10.38 -6.85
CA ILE A 311 6.91 9.75 -8.17
C ILE A 311 7.63 10.69 -9.13
N ALA A 312 7.24 11.97 -9.21
CA ALA A 312 7.93 12.96 -10.04
C ALA A 312 9.42 13.05 -9.74
N ARG A 313 9.83 13.17 -8.46
CA ARG A 313 11.26 13.16 -8.08
C ARG A 313 11.98 11.85 -8.39
N THR A 314 11.26 10.73 -8.40
CA THR A 314 11.83 9.42 -8.71
C THR A 314 11.99 9.27 -10.22
N ILE A 315 11.01 9.78 -10.98
CA ILE A 315 11.07 9.94 -12.42
C ILE A 315 12.19 10.90 -12.78
N ASP A 316 12.34 12.08 -12.17
CA ASP A 316 13.46 13.01 -12.44
C ASP A 316 14.83 12.40 -12.10
N LYS A 317 14.90 11.52 -11.08
CA LYS A 317 16.13 10.76 -10.75
C LYS A 317 16.43 9.64 -11.74
N ILE A 318 15.40 9.02 -12.32
CA ILE A 318 15.52 7.93 -13.31
C ILE A 318 15.75 8.51 -14.71
N LEU A 319 15.02 9.55 -15.04
CA LEU A 319 15.12 10.42 -16.19
C LEU A 319 16.11 11.54 -15.88
N ASN A 320 17.35 11.21 -15.53
CA ASN A 320 18.45 12.15 -15.72
C ASN A 320 18.71 12.28 -17.23
N VAL A 321 17.67 12.65 -17.97
CA VAL A 321 17.59 12.80 -19.42
C VAL A 321 18.55 13.88 -19.85
N GLU A 322 18.83 14.88 -19.01
CA GLU A 322 19.89 15.86 -19.27
C GLU A 322 21.31 15.27 -19.20
N GLU A 323 21.55 14.23 -18.41
CA GLU A 323 22.83 13.51 -18.40
C GLU A 323 22.91 12.58 -19.63
N ILE A 324 21.84 11.83 -19.91
CA ILE A 324 21.75 10.95 -21.10
C ILE A 324 21.85 11.75 -22.41
N LEU A 325 21.19 12.91 -22.52
CA LEU A 325 21.28 13.78 -23.69
C LEU A 325 22.66 14.43 -23.81
N ARG A 326 23.30 14.81 -22.69
CA ARG A 326 24.69 15.29 -22.71
C ARG A 326 25.67 14.20 -23.15
N ASP A 327 25.48 12.98 -22.68
CA ASP A 327 26.29 11.82 -23.07
C ASP A 327 26.06 11.45 -24.55
N GLN A 328 24.82 11.52 -25.04
CA GLN A 328 24.49 11.33 -26.46
C GLN A 328 25.08 12.44 -27.34
N ASP A 329 24.99 13.71 -26.95
CA ASP A 329 25.61 14.82 -27.68
C ASP A 329 27.13 14.70 -27.68
N HIS A 330 27.74 14.28 -26.57
CA HIS A 330 29.18 14.04 -26.50
C HIS A 330 29.61 12.87 -27.41
N TYR A 331 28.85 11.78 -27.41
CA TYR A 331 29.10 10.63 -28.28
C TYR A 331 28.91 11.00 -29.77
N SER A 332 27.86 11.75 -30.10
CA SER A 332 27.57 12.25 -31.44
C SER A 332 28.69 13.17 -31.96
N ASN A 333 29.13 14.14 -31.15
CA ASN A 333 30.23 15.05 -31.50
C ASN A 333 31.55 14.28 -31.72
N THR A 334 31.84 13.30 -30.86
CA THR A 334 33.03 12.45 -31.00
C THR A 334 32.99 11.61 -32.28
N LEU A 335 31.81 11.06 -32.64
CA LEU A 335 31.62 10.35 -33.91
C LEU A 335 31.79 11.28 -35.12
N VAL A 336 31.24 12.49 -35.07
CA VAL A 336 31.39 13.50 -36.14
C VAL A 336 32.85 13.87 -36.32
N ASP A 337 33.61 14.07 -35.24
CA ASP A 337 35.04 14.40 -35.31
C ASP A 337 35.86 13.23 -35.87
N GLN A 338 35.55 11.99 -35.47
CA GLN A 338 36.18 10.80 -36.04
C GLN A 338 35.85 10.61 -37.53
N VAL A 339 34.61 10.92 -37.93
CA VAL A 339 34.21 10.87 -39.34
C VAL A 339 34.94 11.96 -40.12
N LYS A 340 34.95 13.22 -39.66
CA LYS A 340 35.68 14.33 -40.29
C LYS A 340 37.16 14.01 -40.49
N MET A 341 37.85 13.58 -39.44
CA MET A 341 39.25 13.12 -39.51
C MET A 341 39.46 12.00 -40.53
N LYS A 342 38.51 11.05 -40.62
CA LYS A 342 38.56 9.95 -41.60
C LYS A 342 38.23 10.42 -43.02
N THR A 343 37.29 11.34 -43.21
CA THR A 343 36.98 11.92 -44.53
C THR A 343 38.11 12.80 -45.03
N ASP A 344 38.83 13.53 -44.17
CA ASP A 344 39.97 14.35 -44.58
C ASP A 344 41.16 13.47 -45.00
N THR A 345 41.44 12.40 -44.24
CA THR A 345 42.47 11.41 -44.60
C THR A 345 42.08 10.56 -45.81
N ASN A 346 40.80 10.22 -45.97
CA ASN A 346 40.29 9.51 -47.15
C ASN A 346 40.19 10.42 -48.38
N GLY A 347 39.87 11.71 -48.23
CA GLY A 347 39.80 12.69 -49.31
C GLY A 347 41.18 12.95 -49.91
N LEU A 348 42.21 13.07 -49.07
CA LEU A 348 43.61 13.11 -49.51
C LEU A 348 44.04 11.84 -50.25
N ARG A 349 43.62 10.65 -49.77
CA ARG A 349 43.92 9.37 -50.44
C ARG A 349 43.16 9.21 -51.77
N MET A 350 41.88 9.58 -51.81
CA MET A 350 41.05 9.50 -53.01
C MET A 350 41.52 10.50 -54.07
N SER A 351 41.96 11.71 -53.68
CA SER A 351 42.60 12.66 -54.59
C SER A 351 43.91 12.14 -55.19
N LYS A 352 44.68 11.33 -54.45
CA LYS A 352 45.89 10.66 -54.95
C LYS A 352 45.54 9.51 -55.90
N ILE A 353 44.53 8.70 -55.58
CA ILE A 353 44.03 7.62 -56.43
C ILE A 353 43.47 8.15 -57.75
N LEU A 354 42.66 9.22 -57.71
CA LEU A 354 42.11 9.86 -58.91
C LEU A 354 43.22 10.44 -59.79
N ARG A 355 44.26 11.05 -59.20
CA ARG A 355 45.45 11.51 -59.94
C ARG A 355 46.20 10.35 -60.58
N ALA A 356 46.40 9.25 -59.87
CA ALA A 356 47.04 8.05 -60.43
C ALA A 356 46.21 7.46 -61.57
N GLY A 357 44.88 7.39 -61.44
CA GLY A 357 43.98 6.92 -62.48
C GLY A 357 43.97 7.82 -63.72
N GLN A 358 44.09 9.14 -63.56
CA GLN A 358 44.21 10.09 -64.68
C GLN A 358 45.54 9.95 -65.43
N ILE A 359 46.65 9.75 -64.71
CA ILE A 359 47.96 9.47 -65.30
C ILE A 359 47.94 8.15 -66.08
N LEU A 360 47.35 7.11 -65.50
CA LEU A 360 47.19 5.81 -66.14
C LEU A 360 46.34 5.93 -67.41
N LYS A 361 45.20 6.64 -67.35
CA LYS A 361 44.31 6.87 -68.50
C LYS A 361 45.00 7.67 -69.63
N ALA A 362 45.89 8.61 -69.30
CA ALA A 362 46.69 9.32 -70.29
C ALA A 362 47.70 8.38 -70.97
N LYS A 363 48.40 7.53 -70.20
CA LYS A 363 49.32 6.52 -70.72
C LYS A 363 48.64 5.45 -71.58
N VAL A 364 47.43 5.02 -71.24
CA VAL A 364 46.60 4.11 -72.07
C VAL A 364 46.32 4.73 -73.45
N ARG A 365 46.08 6.05 -73.52
CA ARG A 365 45.85 6.73 -74.81
C ARG A 365 47.12 6.79 -75.65
N GLU A 366 48.27 7.11 -75.04
CA GLU A 366 49.56 7.12 -75.75
C GLU A 366 49.88 5.74 -76.35
N VAL A 367 49.61 4.65 -75.62
CA VAL A 367 49.86 3.27 -76.09
C VAL A 367 48.83 2.81 -77.14
N LYS A 368 47.62 3.39 -77.18
CA LYS A 368 46.63 3.08 -78.24
C LYS A 368 47.08 3.53 -79.63
N ASP A 369 47.95 4.54 -79.71
CA ASP A 369 48.42 5.10 -80.98
C ASP A 369 49.66 4.37 -81.53
N GLU A 370 50.33 3.53 -80.73
CA GLU A 370 51.49 2.72 -81.15
C GLU A 370 51.25 1.20 -80.96
N LYS A 371 51.39 0.43 -82.04
CA LYS A 371 50.99 -0.98 -82.15
C LYS A 371 51.91 -1.96 -81.39
N SER A 372 51.83 -2.02 -80.06
CA SER A 372 52.34 -3.13 -79.23
C SER A 372 51.17 -3.96 -78.70
N CYS A 373 51.08 -5.24 -79.07
CA CYS A 373 49.89 -6.07 -78.77
C CYS A 373 49.84 -6.63 -77.34
N MET A 374 50.95 -6.68 -76.60
CA MET A 374 50.96 -7.19 -75.22
C MET A 374 50.62 -6.11 -74.18
N ASP A 375 51.04 -4.86 -74.40
CA ASP A 375 50.72 -3.75 -73.49
C ASP A 375 49.23 -3.38 -73.54
N LEU A 376 48.61 -3.57 -74.71
CA LEU A 376 47.20 -3.30 -74.94
C LEU A 376 46.25 -4.24 -74.19
N ASP A 377 46.64 -5.49 -73.96
CA ASP A 377 45.83 -6.47 -73.23
C ASP A 377 45.95 -6.31 -71.71
N LEU A 378 47.13 -5.97 -71.19
CA LEU A 378 47.29 -5.61 -69.78
C LEU A 378 46.55 -4.31 -69.44
N LEU A 379 46.63 -3.29 -70.32
CA LEU A 379 45.89 -2.03 -70.16
C LEU A 379 44.37 -2.22 -70.33
N LYS A 380 43.91 -3.14 -71.20
CA LYS A 380 42.48 -3.53 -71.28
C LYS A 380 42.01 -4.27 -70.03
N GLN A 381 42.80 -5.16 -69.46
CA GLN A 381 42.46 -5.84 -68.19
C GLN A 381 42.40 -4.85 -67.03
N MET A 382 43.31 -3.86 -66.99
CA MET A 382 43.25 -2.76 -66.01
C MET A 382 42.07 -1.81 -66.26
N HIS A 383 41.67 -1.57 -67.52
CA HIS A 383 40.50 -0.76 -67.85
C HIS A 383 39.18 -1.47 -67.52
N MET A 384 39.08 -2.79 -67.75
CA MET A 384 37.94 -3.61 -67.31
C MET A 384 37.77 -3.62 -65.79
N LEU A 385 38.88 -3.57 -65.03
CA LEU A 385 38.83 -3.46 -63.56
C LEU A 385 38.38 -2.07 -63.06
N LEU A 386 38.27 -1.09 -63.96
CA LEU A 386 37.82 0.28 -63.67
C LEU A 386 36.43 0.60 -64.25
N ASP A 387 35.86 -0.26 -65.10
CA ASP A 387 34.61 -0.04 -65.86
C ASP A 387 33.46 -0.99 -65.46
N ASP A 388 33.41 -1.45 -64.21
CA ASP A 388 32.21 -2.08 -63.63
C ASP A 388 31.57 -1.10 -62.61
N ASP A 389 30.55 -0.37 -63.08
CA ASP A 389 29.55 0.48 -62.37
C ASP A 389 29.99 1.58 -61.39
#